data_AF-A0A822GVR3-F1
#
_entry.id   AF-A0A822GVR3-F1
#
_cell.length_a   1.000
_cell.length_b   1.000
_cell.length_c   1.000
_cell.angle_alpha   90.00
_cell.angle_beta   90.00
_cell.angle_gamma   90.00
#
_symmetry.space_group_name_H-M   'P 1'
#
loop_
_entity.id
_entity.type
_entity.pdbx_description
1 polymer ?
#
loop_
_entity_poly.entity_id
_entity_poly.type
_entity_poly.pdbx_seq_one_letter_code
_entity_poly.pdbx_strand_id
1 'polypeptide(L)' 'MTTIQYSTDEKGIRIDHTTLTPRYSVTNDESLNEGIAYLNEHGYAVFSDVLSQEEIKTNKDLLWNFFENIPGCHIRR' A
#
# COMPACT_ATOMS: atom_id res chain seq x y z
N MET A 1 -31.32 -8.11 -2.67
CA MET A 1 -30.36 -9.22 -2.91
C MET A 1 -29.18 -8.64 -3.67
N THR A 2 -28.08 -8.34 -2.98
CA THR A 2 -26.88 -7.77 -3.62
C THR A 2 -25.98 -8.94 -4.03
N THR A 3 -25.85 -9.16 -5.33
CA THR A 3 -24.96 -10.20 -5.88
C THR A 3 -23.51 -9.75 -5.69
N ILE A 4 -22.77 -10.42 -4.81
CA ILE A 4 -21.34 -10.19 -4.61
C ILE A 4 -20.59 -10.84 -5.78
N GLN A 5 -19.93 -10.02 -6.61
CA GLN A 5 -19.04 -10.51 -7.66
C GLN A 5 -17.70 -10.87 -7.02
N TYR A 6 -17.44 -12.16 -6.83
CA TYR A 6 -16.11 -12.64 -6.45
C TYR A 6 -15.19 -12.60 -7.67
N SER A 7 -14.07 -11.88 -7.60
CA SER A 7 -12.99 -12.07 -8.56
C SER A 7 -12.15 -13.26 -8.12
N THR A 8 -11.70 -14.05 -9.08
CA THR A 8 -10.86 -15.22 -8.83
C THR A 8 -9.46 -14.93 -9.34
N ASP A 9 -8.42 -15.26 -8.57
CA ASP A 9 -7.04 -15.14 -9.06
C ASP A 9 -6.72 -16.19 -10.14
N GLU A 10 -5.51 -16.13 -10.70
CA GLU A 10 -5.01 -17.09 -11.71
C GLU A 10 -4.96 -18.55 -11.22
N LYS A 11 -5.12 -18.78 -9.91
CA LYS A 11 -5.08 -20.09 -9.25
C LYS A 11 -6.45 -20.58 -8.78
N GLY A 12 -7.53 -19.86 -9.09
CA GLY A 12 -8.88 -20.28 -8.70
C GLY A 12 -9.29 -19.84 -7.29
N ILE A 13 -8.50 -19.01 -6.60
CA ILE A 13 -8.78 -18.55 -5.23
C ILE A 13 -9.73 -17.36 -5.28
N ARG A 14 -10.80 -17.42 -4.47
CA ARG A 14 -11.75 -16.32 -4.32
C ARG A 14 -11.09 -15.15 -3.58
N ILE A 15 -11.01 -14.02 -4.24
CA ILE A 15 -10.56 -12.76 -3.63
C ILE A 15 -11.79 -12.05 -3.08
N ASP A 16 -11.80 -11.86 -1.76
CA ASP A 16 -12.81 -11.06 -1.09
C ASP A 16 -12.33 -9.60 -0.96
N HIS A 17 -12.93 -8.71 -1.75
CA HIS A 17 -12.66 -7.27 -1.68
C HIS A 17 -13.46 -6.55 -0.57
N THR A 18 -14.33 -7.27 0.16
CA THR A 18 -15.15 -6.69 1.22
C THR A 18 -14.46 -6.66 2.57
N THR A 19 -13.40 -7.46 2.75
CA THR A 19 -12.60 -7.46 3.98
C THR A 19 -11.76 -6.19 4.05
N LEU A 20 -12.19 -5.24 4.89
CA LEU A 20 -11.41 -4.04 5.20
C LEU A 20 -10.16 -4.45 6.00
N THR A 21 -8.99 -4.31 5.38
CA THR A 21 -7.72 -4.47 6.10
C THR A 21 -7.52 -3.26 7.03
N PRO A 22 -7.33 -3.46 8.34
CA PRO A 22 -7.06 -2.38 9.27
C PRO A 22 -5.80 -1.61 8.87
N ARG A 23 -5.81 -0.29 9.07
CA ARG A 23 -4.68 0.60 8.79
C ARG A 23 -4.28 1.32 10.07
N TYR A 24 -3.00 1.25 10.42
CA TYR A 24 -2.47 1.73 11.69
C TYR A 24 -1.53 2.91 11.48
N SER A 25 -1.66 4.00 12.24
CA SER A 25 -0.79 5.16 12.10
C SER A 25 0.51 4.97 12.88
N VAL A 26 1.66 5.23 12.25
CA VAL A 26 2.95 5.16 12.95
C VAL A 26 3.24 6.38 13.82
N THR A 27 2.45 7.45 13.70
CA THR A 27 2.60 8.69 14.48
C THR A 27 1.80 8.67 15.78
N ASN A 28 0.99 7.64 15.99
CA ASN A 28 0.23 7.40 17.20
C ASN A 28 0.71 6.10 17.85
N ASP A 29 1.26 6.19 19.07
CA ASP A 29 1.88 5.04 19.74
C ASP A 29 0.90 3.89 20.02
N GLU A 30 -0.35 4.18 20.35
CA GLU A 30 -1.38 3.16 20.58
C GLU A 30 -1.68 2.41 19.28
N SER A 31 -1.96 3.14 18.20
CA SER A 31 -2.21 2.59 16.86
C SER A 31 -1.03 1.78 16.35
N LEU A 32 0.20 2.26 16.56
CA LEU A 32 1.42 1.55 16.19
C LEU A 32 1.54 0.21 16.91
N ASN A 33 1.29 0.18 18.22
CA ASN A 33 1.35 -1.06 19.00
C ASN A 33 0.27 -2.06 18.58
N GLU A 34 -0.95 -1.60 18.30
CA GLU A 34 -2.00 -2.45 17.73
C GLU A 34 -1.59 -3.04 16.38
N GLY A 35 -0.98 -2.22 15.51
CA GLY A 35 -0.50 -2.67 14.21
C GLY A 35 0.63 -3.70 14.31
N ILE A 36 1.52 -3.56 15.29
CA ILE A 36 2.57 -4.55 15.57
C ILE A 36 1.96 -5.86 16.10
N ALA A 37 0.96 -5.78 16.98
CA ALA A 37 0.24 -6.96 17.46
C ALA A 37 -0.46 -7.69 16.30
N TYR A 38 -1.16 -6.94 15.44
CA TYR A 38 -1.81 -7.47 14.24
C TYR A 38 -0.81 -8.14 13.28
N LEU A 39 0.36 -7.52 13.07
CA LEU A 39 1.44 -8.10 12.27
C LEU A 39 1.91 -9.44 12.84
N ASN A 40 2.07 -9.55 14.16
CA ASN A 40 2.49 -10.78 14.82
C ASN A 40 1.43 -11.89 14.71
N GLU A 41 0.15 -11.54 14.74
CA GLU A 41 -0.95 -12.49 14.64
C GLU A 41 -1.21 -12.97 13.20
N HIS A 42 -1.16 -12.05 12.23
CA HIS A 42 -1.60 -12.31 10.85
C HIS A 42 -0.47 -12.39 9.82
N GLY A 43 0.76 -12.03 10.20
CA GLY A 43 1.95 -12.07 9.32
C GLY A 43 2.06 -10.90 8.34
N TYR A 44 1.10 -9.96 8.35
CA TYR A 44 1.17 -8.70 7.62
C TYR A 44 0.41 -7.60 8.36
N ALA A 45 0.74 -6.33 8.08
CA ALA A 45 0.00 -5.16 8.57
C ALA A 45 0.15 -3.99 7.59
N VAL A 46 -0.81 -3.06 7.62
CA VAL A 46 -0.77 -1.84 6.80
C VAL A 46 -0.58 -0.64 7.70
N PHE A 47 0.52 0.09 7.49
CA PHE A 47 0.83 1.30 8.24
C PHE A 47 0.58 2.57 7.42
N SER A 48 0.05 3.61 8.07
CA SER A 48 -0.11 4.97 7.53
C SER A 48 0.87 5.94 8.17
N ASP A 49 0.98 7.13 7.55
CA ASP A 49 1.73 8.26 8.08
C ASP A 49 3.24 8.00 8.23
N VAL A 50 3.76 7.04 7.45
CA VAL A 50 5.20 6.70 7.40
C VAL A 50 6.02 7.84 6.78
N LEU A 51 5.44 8.54 5.81
CA LEU A 51 6.04 9.68 5.14
C LEU A 51 5.03 10.82 5.07
N SER A 52 5.52 12.04 5.22
CA SER A 52 4.75 13.25 4.95
C SER A 52 4.43 13.39 3.45
N GLN A 53 3.43 14.22 3.14
CA GLN A 53 3.07 14.50 1.74
C GLN A 53 4.22 15.16 0.96
N GLU A 54 5.05 15.95 1.62
CA GLU A 54 6.23 16.60 1.02
C GLU A 54 7.32 15.58 0.68
N GLU A 55 7.58 14.63 1.58
CA GLU A 55 8.53 13.54 1.33
C GLU A 55 8.03 12.61 0.21
N ILE A 56 6.74 12.30 0.18
CA ILE A 56 6.14 11.50 -0.91
C ILE A 56 6.32 12.21 -2.24
N LYS A 57 6.07 13.52 -2.31
CA LYS A 57 6.26 14.31 -3.52
C LYS A 57 7.73 14.30 -3.97
N THR A 58 8.64 14.60 -3.06
CA THR A 58 10.09 14.62 -3.32
C THR A 58 10.57 13.27 -3.87
N ASN A 59 10.17 12.16 -3.25
CA ASN A 59 10.55 10.83 -3.71
C ASN A 59 9.96 10.49 -5.09
N LYS A 60 8.72 10.90 -5.38
CA LYS A 60 8.12 10.72 -6.72
C LYS A 60 8.87 11.52 -7.78
N ASP A 61 9.24 12.76 -7.48
CA ASP A 61 10.01 13.60 -8.41
C ASP A 61 11.41 13.01 -8.65
N LEU A 62 12.09 12.51 -7.61
CA LEU A 62 13.37 11.82 -7.75
C LEU A 62 13.27 10.54 -8.59
N LEU A 63 12.22 9.74 -8.40
CA LEU A 63 11.97 8.53 -9.19
C LEU A 63 11.75 8.88 -10.67
N TRP A 64 10.97 9.91 -10.96
CA TRP A 64 10.77 10.36 -12.34
C TRP A 64 12.05 10.89 -12.98
N ASN A 65 12.82 11.71 -12.26
CA ASN A 65 14.12 12.18 -12.72
C ASN A 65 15.04 10.99 -13.03
N PHE A 66 15.04 9.94 -12.21
CA PHE A 66 15.81 8.73 -12.49
C PHE A 66 15.41 8.12 -13.83
N PHE A 67 14.10 7.91 -14.07
CA PHE A 67 13.63 7.31 -15.30
C PHE A 67 13.91 8.15 -16.56
N GLU A 68 13.75 9.47 -16.47
CA GLU A 68 14.04 10.40 -17.58
C GLU A 68 15.53 10.38 -17.98
N ASN A 69 16.42 10.04 -17.05
CA ASN A 69 17.85 9.95 -17.30
C ASN A 69 18.31 8.55 -17.77
N ILE A 70 17.41 7.58 -17.93
CA ILE A 70 17.76 6.26 -18.49
C ILE A 70 17.98 6.40 -20.01
N PRO A 71 19.19 6.16 -20.54
CA PRO A 71 19.47 6.31 -21.96
C PRO A 71 18.54 5.43 -22.82
N GLY A 72 17.93 6.03 -23.84
CA GLY A 72 17.00 5.34 -24.73
C GLY A 72 15.58 5.16 -24.18
N CYS A 73 15.32 5.53 -22.93
CA CYS A 73 13.97 5.55 -22.36
C CYS A 73 13.27 6.87 -22.71
N HIS A 74 12.13 6.82 -23.39
CA HIS A 74 11.27 7.98 -23.63
C HIS A 74 9.99 7.82 -22.81
N ILE A 75 9.94 8.46 -21.64
CA ILE A 75 8.76 8.46 -20.79
C ILE A 75 8.04 9.80 -20.93
N ARG A 76 6.69 9.77 -21.01
CA ARG A 76 5.84 10.96 -20.94
C ARG A 76 5.20 11.02 -19.55
N ARG A 77 5.42 12.14 -18.86
CA ARG A 77 4.85 12.45 -17.55
C ARG A 77 3.36 12.83 -17.65
#